data_AF-A0A974N9N9-F1
#
_entry.id   AF-A0A974N9N9-F1
#
_cell.length_a   1.000
_cell.length_b   1.000
_cell.length_c   1.000
_cell.angle_alpha   90.00
_cell.angle_beta   90.00
_cell.angle_gamma   90.00
#
_symmetry.space_group_name_H-M   'P 1'
#
loop_
_entity.id
_entity.type
_entity.pdbx_description
1 polymer ?
#
loop_
_entity_poly.entity_id
_entity_poly.type
_entity_poly.pdbx_seq_one_letter_code
_entity_poly.pdbx_strand_id
1 'polypeptide(L)'
;MVEDHTEFAIAMRGYDRTQVDQKLEKLNRQLNDARREVASLDQRAMMLAGELAEAQKRLREADKPSYAGLGSRIEQLLRSAEEQSASIVSKANAEADAILTRTRTNAQRLSERSGSEAATLVADARREAAELTARTQAEASTTLANAEARSKEMVSTAERKAAEVTGDADAAATEMRSTAEREAALVLTQAKKQAAELVVSAEQEAAATRDAAVTEAEELRRSSTSQAESVRSTAQQEADTTLERARTEAETLLSEARREAETLRRSASQEAAAARAEAAELRQQTTLEVAAAHEAAAREDAEAHEAARARIAEMTEQAHAQAAEAEARLEEALARAERVRSRTDDEIRGRQEEATAQAEQLLSQARAEAAEIVEDARSDAAAQVGAATRQVAELERQRDSVTTYLEEMRGVLGGVLPQAPASRSQQQSEAEEPASPASAPSPAPAGDSETATTEIEVVPTTTTASGPRKSTSPRKPAGSKKPAGARGR
;
A
#
# COMPACT_ATOMS: atom_id res chain seq x y z
N MET A 1 -37.79 211.97 38.18
CA MET A 1 -38.35 212.49 39.43
C MET A 1 -38.80 211.31 40.28
N VAL A 2 -38.62 211.36 41.60
CA VAL A 2 -39.23 210.37 42.51
C VAL A 2 -40.51 211.01 43.05
N GLU A 3 -41.64 210.36 42.82
CA GLU A 3 -42.89 210.70 43.50
C GLU A 3 -42.88 210.06 44.89
N ASP A 4 -43.02 210.88 45.93
CA ASP A 4 -42.81 210.49 47.32
C ASP A 4 -43.80 211.30 48.20
N HIS A 5 -45.10 211.18 47.87
CA HIS A 5 -46.20 211.85 48.59
C HIS A 5 -46.23 211.35 50.03
N THR A 6 -45.63 212.12 50.94
CA THR A 6 -45.41 211.71 52.33
C THR A 6 -46.48 212.35 53.21
N GLU A 7 -47.52 211.58 53.54
CA GLU A 7 -48.50 211.97 54.54
C GLU A 7 -47.81 212.02 55.92
N PHE A 8 -47.80 213.20 56.55
CA PHE A 8 -47.28 213.36 57.90
C PHE A 8 -48.29 212.78 58.90
N ALA A 9 -47.82 212.01 59.89
CA ALA A 9 -48.69 211.38 60.87
C ALA A 9 -49.39 212.44 61.74
N ILE A 10 -50.73 212.37 61.82
CA ILE A 10 -51.56 213.30 62.60
C ILE A 10 -51.78 212.72 64.00
N ALA A 11 -51.14 213.32 65.01
CA ALA A 11 -51.54 213.16 66.40
C ALA A 11 -52.77 214.02 66.72
N MET A 12 -53.42 213.78 67.87
CA MET A 12 -54.65 214.44 68.37
C MET A 12 -54.64 215.99 68.43
N ARG A 13 -53.56 216.68 68.00
CA ARG A 13 -53.53 218.13 67.80
C ARG A 13 -52.54 218.65 66.74
N GLY A 14 -52.02 217.82 65.84
CA GLY A 14 -51.10 218.24 64.78
C GLY A 14 -50.15 217.15 64.25
N TYR A 15 -49.29 217.52 63.30
CA TYR A 15 -48.29 216.62 62.70
C TYR A 15 -47.11 216.31 63.63
N ASP A 16 -46.53 215.12 63.47
CA ASP A 16 -45.31 214.72 64.19
C ASP A 16 -44.09 215.55 63.75
N ARG A 17 -43.54 216.31 64.70
CA ARG A 17 -42.35 217.15 64.53
C ARG A 17 -41.12 216.35 64.09
N THR A 18 -40.96 215.12 64.55
CA THR A 18 -39.77 214.30 64.24
C THR A 18 -39.70 213.91 62.76
N GLN A 19 -40.85 213.69 62.11
CA GLN A 19 -40.93 213.47 60.66
C GLN A 19 -40.55 214.74 59.86
N VAL A 20 -40.92 215.93 60.36
CA VAL A 20 -40.59 217.21 59.71
C VAL A 20 -39.09 217.49 59.80
N ASP A 21 -38.47 217.29 60.96
CA ASP A 21 -37.03 217.49 61.16
C ASP A 21 -36.21 216.53 60.25
N GLN A 22 -36.62 215.26 60.11
CA GLN A 22 -36.02 214.32 59.15
C GLN A 22 -36.20 214.74 57.67
N LYS A 23 -37.35 215.32 57.30
CA LYS A 23 -37.60 215.80 55.93
C LYS A 23 -36.74 217.03 55.59
N LEU A 24 -36.56 217.95 56.56
CA LEU A 24 -35.63 219.08 56.43
C LEU A 24 -34.20 218.59 56.23
N GLU A 25 -33.78 217.55 56.94
CA GLU A 25 -32.44 216.95 56.78
C GLU A 25 -32.25 216.24 55.42
N LYS A 26 -33.31 215.62 54.85
CA LYS A 26 -33.32 215.08 53.47
C LYS A 26 -33.15 216.21 52.44
N LEU A 27 -33.85 217.34 52.61
CA LEU A 27 -33.72 218.53 51.75
C LEU A 27 -32.33 219.18 51.85
N ASN A 28 -31.76 219.28 53.06
CA ASN A 28 -30.44 219.87 53.26
C ASN A 28 -29.32 219.04 52.61
N ARG A 29 -29.49 217.70 52.52
CA ARG A 29 -28.60 216.84 51.72
C ARG A 29 -28.70 217.15 50.23
N GLN A 30 -29.91 217.22 49.68
CA GLN A 30 -30.14 217.56 48.26
C GLN A 30 -29.55 218.92 47.86
N LEU A 31 -29.63 219.93 48.73
CA LEU A 31 -29.01 221.25 48.51
C LEU A 31 -27.48 221.18 48.38
N ASN A 32 -26.83 220.30 49.14
CA ASN A 32 -25.37 220.16 49.13
C ASN A 32 -24.87 219.35 47.92
N ASP A 33 -25.65 218.40 47.42
CA ASP A 33 -25.32 217.68 46.18
C ASP A 33 -25.43 218.57 44.94
N ALA A 34 -26.47 219.42 44.86
CA ALA A 34 -26.59 220.43 43.79
C ALA A 34 -25.39 221.41 43.76
N ARG A 35 -24.84 221.77 44.94
CA ARG A 35 -23.63 222.61 45.03
C ARG A 35 -22.37 221.91 44.49
N ARG A 36 -22.26 220.58 44.63
CA ARG A 36 -21.15 219.79 44.06
C ARG A 36 -21.22 219.74 42.54
N GLU A 37 -22.43 219.65 41.98
CA GLU A 37 -22.65 219.59 40.54
C GLU A 37 -22.18 220.87 39.84
N VAL A 38 -22.48 222.04 40.40
CA VAL A 38 -22.01 223.35 39.91
C VAL A 38 -20.47 223.42 39.85
N ALA A 39 -19.79 223.01 40.91
CA ALA A 39 -18.31 223.00 40.95
C ALA A 39 -17.69 222.09 39.86
N SER A 40 -18.38 221.03 39.46
CA SER A 40 -17.94 220.13 38.36
C SER A 40 -18.07 220.75 36.97
N LEU A 41 -18.85 221.83 36.81
CA LEU A 41 -19.02 222.55 35.55
C LEU A 41 -17.94 223.62 35.37
N ASP A 42 -17.59 224.35 36.44
CA ASP A 42 -16.49 225.33 36.42
C ASP A 42 -15.15 224.68 36.03
N GLN A 43 -14.82 223.50 36.57
CA GLN A 43 -13.61 222.77 36.17
C GLN A 43 -13.59 222.41 34.68
N ARG A 44 -14.75 222.10 34.09
CA ARG A 44 -14.86 221.78 32.65
C ARG A 44 -14.71 223.03 31.77
N ALA A 45 -15.26 224.16 32.19
CA ALA A 45 -15.04 225.45 31.52
C ALA A 45 -13.55 225.84 31.53
N MET A 46 -12.84 225.56 32.63
CA MET A 46 -11.43 225.91 32.80
C MET A 46 -10.48 225.10 31.88
N MET A 47 -10.77 223.83 31.59
CA MET A 47 -9.97 223.05 30.63
C MET A 47 -10.14 223.54 29.19
N LEU A 48 -11.37 223.83 28.75
CA LEU A 48 -11.67 224.32 27.40
C LEU A 48 -10.98 225.66 27.09
N ALA A 49 -10.79 226.51 28.10
CA ALA A 49 -10.02 227.75 27.97
C ALA A 49 -8.52 227.50 27.72
N GLY A 50 -7.96 226.41 28.25
CA GLY A 50 -6.55 226.02 28.05
C GLY A 50 -6.27 225.52 26.64
N GLU A 51 -7.13 224.64 26.10
CA GLU A 51 -7.02 224.12 24.73
C GLU A 51 -7.03 225.24 23.67
N LEU A 52 -7.87 226.26 23.90
CA LEU A 52 -7.96 227.46 23.06
C LEU A 52 -6.65 228.27 23.02
N ALA A 53 -5.89 228.30 24.12
CA ALA A 53 -4.62 229.01 24.20
C ALA A 53 -3.49 228.30 23.44
N GLU A 54 -3.43 226.96 23.49
CA GLU A 54 -2.47 226.18 22.69
C GLU A 54 -2.72 226.33 21.18
N ALA A 55 -3.98 226.32 20.75
CA ALA A 55 -4.34 226.50 19.34
C ALA A 55 -3.82 227.83 18.79
N GLN A 56 -3.93 228.93 19.57
CA GLN A 56 -3.37 230.23 19.19
C GLN A 56 -1.84 230.25 19.10
N LYS A 57 -1.13 229.43 19.89
CA LYS A 57 0.33 229.36 19.83
C LYS A 57 0.81 228.77 18.51
N ARG A 58 0.24 227.64 18.09
CA ARG A 58 0.61 226.93 16.84
C ARG A 58 0.45 227.81 15.60
N LEU A 59 -0.51 228.76 15.62
CA LEU A 59 -0.72 229.70 14.52
C LEU A 59 0.44 230.71 14.38
N ARG A 60 1.00 231.21 15.49
CA ARG A 60 2.11 232.19 15.47
C ARG A 60 3.44 231.60 14.98
N GLU A 61 3.58 230.28 15.03
CA GLU A 61 4.79 229.56 14.60
C GLU A 61 4.85 229.42 13.05
N ALA A 62 3.77 229.74 12.32
CA ALA A 62 3.70 229.68 10.86
C ALA A 62 4.20 230.95 10.12
N ASP A 63 4.08 232.14 10.72
CA ASP A 63 4.18 233.42 10.00
C ASP A 63 5.61 233.95 9.76
N LYS A 64 6.68 233.23 10.15
CA LYS A 64 8.08 233.65 9.95
C LYS A 64 9.01 232.52 9.48
N PRO A 65 9.18 232.31 8.16
CA PRO A 65 10.06 231.29 7.61
C PRO A 65 11.54 231.51 7.94
N SER A 66 12.26 230.41 8.18
CA SER A 66 13.72 230.38 8.40
C SER A 66 14.34 229.14 7.73
N TYR A 67 15.58 229.27 7.23
CA TYR A 67 16.25 228.26 6.40
C TYR A 67 16.43 226.90 7.11
N ALA A 68 16.45 226.88 8.45
CA ALA A 68 16.55 225.67 9.25
C ALA A 68 15.36 224.70 9.06
N GLY A 69 14.17 225.20 8.71
CA GLY A 69 12.96 224.38 8.58
C GLY A 69 12.95 223.42 7.38
N LEU A 70 13.79 223.67 6.36
CA LEU A 70 13.87 222.79 5.18
C LEU A 70 14.61 221.48 5.47
N GLY A 71 15.64 221.51 6.32
CA GLY A 71 16.38 220.31 6.71
C GLY A 71 15.52 219.31 7.47
N SER A 72 14.81 219.78 8.51
CA SER A 72 13.93 218.93 9.32
C SER A 72 12.81 218.27 8.53
N ARG A 73 12.34 218.90 7.44
CA ARG A 73 11.28 218.34 6.58
C ARG A 73 11.78 217.26 5.64
N ILE A 74 13.04 217.30 5.22
CA ILE A 74 13.69 216.21 4.46
C ILE A 74 13.99 215.04 5.39
N GLU A 75 14.47 215.30 6.61
CA GLU A 75 14.67 214.30 7.66
C GLU A 75 13.34 213.58 7.99
N GLN A 76 12.25 214.32 8.18
CA GLN A 76 10.91 213.75 8.36
C GLN A 76 10.43 212.91 7.16
N LEU A 77 10.73 213.31 5.92
CA LEU A 77 10.34 212.55 4.74
C LEU A 77 11.11 211.22 4.64
N LEU A 78 12.44 211.26 4.83
CA LEU A 78 13.27 210.05 4.82
C LEU A 78 12.90 209.11 5.97
N ARG A 79 12.71 209.66 7.18
CA ARG A 79 12.23 208.90 8.34
C ARG A 79 10.85 208.29 8.09
N SER A 80 9.92 209.04 7.52
CA SER A 80 8.59 208.50 7.16
C SER A 80 8.66 207.43 6.07
N ALA A 81 9.62 207.52 5.13
CA ALA A 81 9.83 206.51 4.10
C ALA A 81 10.51 205.25 4.67
N GLU A 82 11.43 205.40 5.64
CA GLU A 82 12.08 204.31 6.36
C GLU A 82 11.10 203.59 7.30
N GLU A 83 10.30 204.33 8.08
CA GLU A 83 9.22 203.80 8.92
C GLU A 83 8.13 203.11 8.07
N GLN A 84 7.77 203.66 6.90
CA GLN A 84 6.89 202.97 5.93
C GLN A 84 7.53 201.71 5.33
N SER A 85 8.81 201.75 4.97
CA SER A 85 9.51 200.59 4.41
C SER A 85 9.67 199.48 5.44
N ALA A 86 10.02 199.81 6.67
CA ALA A 86 10.06 198.89 7.81
C ALA A 86 8.66 198.33 8.11
N SER A 87 7.60 199.15 8.03
CA SER A 87 6.22 198.70 8.16
C SER A 87 5.80 197.74 7.04
N ILE A 88 6.18 198.01 5.78
CA ILE A 88 5.88 197.15 4.63
C ILE A 88 6.64 195.83 4.74
N VAL A 89 7.92 195.85 5.10
CA VAL A 89 8.73 194.63 5.32
C VAL A 89 8.19 193.83 6.51
N SER A 90 7.87 194.49 7.63
CA SER A 90 7.27 193.81 8.79
C SER A 90 5.90 193.19 8.45
N LYS A 91 5.09 193.86 7.63
CA LYS A 91 3.80 193.34 7.16
C LYS A 91 3.97 192.18 6.19
N ALA A 92 4.87 192.30 5.20
CA ALA A 92 5.17 191.25 4.24
C ALA A 92 5.74 190.00 4.93
N ASN A 93 6.61 190.16 5.94
CA ASN A 93 7.11 189.07 6.76
C ASN A 93 5.98 188.42 7.58
N ALA A 94 5.12 189.20 8.23
CA ALA A 94 3.97 188.68 8.97
C ALA A 94 2.96 187.95 8.07
N GLU A 95 2.72 188.45 6.85
CA GLU A 95 1.89 187.78 5.84
C GLU A 95 2.56 186.50 5.32
N ALA A 96 3.88 186.51 5.10
CA ALA A 96 4.64 185.32 4.72
C ALA A 96 4.64 184.25 5.82
N ASP A 97 4.83 184.62 7.09
CA ASP A 97 4.76 183.69 8.23
C ASP A 97 3.34 183.17 8.45
N ALA A 98 2.31 183.99 8.24
CA ALA A 98 0.91 183.53 8.25
C ALA A 98 0.63 182.54 7.11
N ILE A 99 1.14 182.79 5.90
CA ILE A 99 1.02 181.88 4.74
C ILE A 99 1.78 180.58 5.00
N LEU A 100 3.03 180.64 5.51
CA LEU A 100 3.83 179.46 5.84
C LEU A 100 3.18 178.64 6.96
N THR A 101 2.66 179.29 8.01
CA THR A 101 1.95 178.62 9.10
C THR A 101 0.68 177.95 8.59
N ARG A 102 -0.16 178.67 7.82
CA ARG A 102 -1.36 178.11 7.18
C ARG A 102 -1.03 176.95 6.24
N THR A 103 0.05 177.04 5.48
CA THR A 103 0.49 176.00 4.54
C THR A 103 1.00 174.76 5.27
N ARG A 104 1.81 174.94 6.33
CA ARG A 104 2.25 173.86 7.23
C ARG A 104 1.05 173.16 7.88
N THR A 105 0.11 173.92 8.45
CA THR A 105 -1.12 173.36 9.05
C THR A 105 -1.99 172.63 8.01
N ASN A 106 -2.12 173.15 6.79
CA ASN A 106 -2.85 172.46 5.72
C ASN A 106 -2.14 171.17 5.28
N ALA A 107 -0.81 171.18 5.16
CA ALA A 107 -0.02 170.01 4.81
C ALA A 107 -0.07 168.93 5.91
N GLN A 108 0.00 169.33 7.18
CA GLN A 108 -0.21 168.44 8.33
C GLN A 108 -1.60 167.80 8.28
N ARG A 109 -2.67 168.60 8.19
CA ARG A 109 -4.05 168.10 8.10
C ARG A 109 -4.30 167.20 6.89
N LEU A 110 -3.64 167.47 5.76
CA LEU A 110 -3.71 166.61 4.57
C LEU A 110 -2.96 165.28 4.82
N SER A 111 -1.76 165.32 5.41
CA SER A 111 -0.99 164.12 5.75
C SER A 111 -1.66 163.27 6.82
N GLU A 112 -2.29 163.89 7.82
CA GLU A 112 -3.10 163.23 8.86
C GLU A 112 -4.32 162.56 8.22
N ARG A 113 -5.04 163.28 7.34
CA ARG A 113 -6.21 162.74 6.63
C ARG A 113 -5.81 161.58 5.73
N SER A 114 -4.87 161.76 4.82
CA SER A 114 -4.46 160.70 3.89
C SER A 114 -3.77 159.53 4.60
N GLY A 115 -3.09 159.77 5.73
CA GLY A 115 -2.61 158.72 6.62
C GLY A 115 -3.75 157.91 7.26
N SER A 116 -4.81 158.60 7.70
CA SER A 116 -6.02 157.95 8.23
C SER A 116 -6.79 157.19 7.14
N GLU A 117 -6.97 157.78 5.96
CA GLU A 117 -7.65 157.17 4.80
C GLU A 117 -6.92 155.92 4.32
N ALA A 118 -5.58 155.98 4.24
CA ALA A 118 -4.75 154.82 3.94
C ALA A 118 -4.79 153.75 5.04
N ALA A 119 -4.82 154.16 6.31
CA ALA A 119 -4.94 153.23 7.45
C ALA A 119 -6.31 152.51 7.45
N THR A 120 -7.41 153.21 7.14
CA THR A 120 -8.72 152.57 6.97
C THR A 120 -8.73 151.62 5.78
N LEU A 121 -8.24 152.05 4.61
CA LEU A 121 -8.19 151.20 3.42
C LEU A 121 -7.36 149.92 3.64
N VAL A 122 -6.23 150.02 4.36
CA VAL A 122 -5.41 148.85 4.73
C VAL A 122 -6.10 147.97 5.79
N ALA A 123 -6.87 148.54 6.71
CA ALA A 123 -7.66 147.78 7.68
C ALA A 123 -8.82 147.03 6.99
N ASP A 124 -9.55 147.69 6.11
CA ASP A 124 -10.67 147.13 5.35
C ASP A 124 -10.17 146.03 4.39
N ALA A 125 -9.12 146.29 3.60
CA ALA A 125 -8.54 145.28 2.71
C ALA A 125 -7.99 144.05 3.48
N ARG A 126 -7.41 144.24 4.67
CA ARG A 126 -7.01 143.13 5.55
C ARG A 126 -8.22 142.36 6.09
N ARG A 127 -9.30 143.05 6.42
CA ARG A 127 -10.55 142.43 6.86
C ARG A 127 -11.18 141.62 5.73
N GLU A 128 -11.30 142.18 4.52
CA GLU A 128 -11.82 141.48 3.35
C GLU A 128 -10.98 140.24 3.01
N ALA A 129 -9.64 140.35 3.05
CA ALA A 129 -8.76 139.20 2.86
C ALA A 129 -8.94 138.13 3.95
N ALA A 130 -9.12 138.53 5.21
CA ALA A 130 -9.38 137.59 6.31
C ALA A 130 -10.77 136.93 6.19
N GLU A 131 -11.82 137.68 5.83
CA GLU A 131 -13.15 137.13 5.59
C GLU A 131 -13.16 136.18 4.38
N LEU A 132 -12.47 136.51 3.28
CA LEU A 132 -12.31 135.63 2.12
C LEU A 132 -11.54 134.35 2.48
N THR A 133 -10.46 134.47 3.25
CA THR A 133 -9.69 133.31 3.74
C THR A 133 -10.55 132.41 4.62
N ALA A 134 -11.32 132.98 5.55
CA ALA A 134 -12.21 132.22 6.42
C ALA A 134 -13.34 131.52 5.65
N ARG A 135 -13.97 132.19 4.67
CA ARG A 135 -15.02 131.61 3.83
C ARG A 135 -14.47 130.46 2.98
N THR A 136 -13.36 130.68 2.26
CA THR A 136 -12.73 129.64 1.42
C THR A 136 -12.19 128.46 2.24
N GLN A 137 -11.67 128.70 3.46
CA GLN A 137 -11.29 127.62 4.37
C GLN A 137 -12.51 126.82 4.88
N ALA A 138 -13.63 127.49 5.19
CA ALA A 138 -14.87 126.81 5.58
C ALA A 138 -15.46 125.98 4.41
N GLU A 139 -15.49 126.53 3.20
CA GLU A 139 -15.90 125.83 1.97
C GLU A 139 -14.99 124.62 1.67
N ALA A 140 -13.67 124.78 1.79
CA ALA A 140 -12.70 123.69 1.64
C ALA A 140 -12.91 122.58 2.68
N SER A 141 -13.11 122.94 3.96
CA SER A 141 -13.38 121.95 5.01
C SER A 141 -14.72 121.21 4.80
N THR A 142 -15.75 121.92 4.31
CA THR A 142 -17.08 121.35 4.04
C THR A 142 -17.05 120.41 2.84
N THR A 143 -16.37 120.81 1.75
CA THR A 143 -16.20 119.96 0.56
C THR A 143 -15.35 118.73 0.85
N LEU A 144 -14.28 118.85 1.65
CA LEU A 144 -13.46 117.72 2.09
C LEU A 144 -14.26 116.77 3.00
N ALA A 145 -15.00 117.28 3.99
CA ALA A 145 -15.85 116.45 4.85
C ALA A 145 -16.94 115.70 4.06
N ASN A 146 -17.56 116.36 3.08
CA ASN A 146 -18.54 115.73 2.18
C ASN A 146 -17.90 114.66 1.28
N ALA A 147 -16.69 114.91 0.77
CA ALA A 147 -15.95 113.93 -0.03
C ALA A 147 -15.53 112.70 0.80
N GLU A 148 -15.07 112.90 2.03
CA GLU A 148 -14.78 111.81 2.98
C GLU A 148 -16.04 111.00 3.33
N ALA A 149 -17.16 111.67 3.63
CA ALA A 149 -18.42 111.00 3.96
C ALA A 149 -18.89 110.11 2.81
N ARG A 150 -18.91 110.65 1.58
CA ARG A 150 -19.25 109.91 0.37
C ARG A 150 -18.27 108.76 0.09
N SER A 151 -16.98 108.96 0.33
CA SER A 151 -15.97 107.90 0.19
C SER A 151 -16.22 106.75 1.17
N LYS A 152 -16.48 107.07 2.45
CA LYS A 152 -16.81 106.08 3.51
C LYS A 152 -18.11 105.32 3.20
N GLU A 153 -19.14 106.01 2.70
CA GLU A 153 -20.39 105.39 2.25
C GLU A 153 -20.19 104.45 1.04
N MET A 154 -19.38 104.87 0.06
CA MET A 154 -19.05 104.04 -1.11
C MET A 154 -18.24 102.79 -0.71
N VAL A 155 -17.25 102.93 0.18
CA VAL A 155 -16.49 101.80 0.72
C VAL A 155 -17.40 100.84 1.49
N SER A 156 -18.18 101.33 2.46
CA SER A 156 -19.12 100.49 3.23
C SER A 156 -20.19 99.81 2.36
N THR A 157 -20.54 100.41 1.22
CA THR A 157 -21.47 99.80 0.25
C THR A 157 -20.78 98.77 -0.64
N ALA A 158 -19.50 98.96 -0.98
CA ALA A 158 -18.70 97.94 -1.66
C ALA A 158 -18.40 96.74 -0.76
N GLU A 159 -18.05 96.97 0.51
CA GLU A 159 -17.81 95.94 1.54
C GLU A 159 -19.05 95.07 1.76
N ARG A 160 -20.24 95.69 1.93
CA ARG A 160 -21.50 94.95 2.08
C ARG A 160 -21.81 94.09 0.85
N LYS A 161 -21.62 94.62 -0.36
CA LYS A 161 -21.82 93.87 -1.61
C LYS A 161 -20.79 92.77 -1.81
N ALA A 162 -19.55 92.96 -1.36
CA ALA A 162 -18.54 91.92 -1.37
C ALA A 162 -18.93 90.77 -0.42
N ALA A 163 -19.37 91.10 0.80
CA ALA A 163 -19.86 90.13 1.78
C ALA A 163 -21.10 89.35 1.29
N GLU A 164 -22.06 90.05 0.67
CA GLU A 164 -23.25 89.50 0.00
C GLU A 164 -22.85 88.49 -1.09
N VAL A 165 -22.02 88.91 -2.06
CA VAL A 165 -21.54 88.04 -3.14
C VAL A 165 -20.71 86.85 -2.65
N THR A 166 -19.90 87.01 -1.60
CA THR A 166 -19.20 85.86 -1.00
C THR A 166 -20.14 84.90 -0.28
N GLY A 167 -21.16 85.42 0.42
CA GLY A 167 -22.16 84.59 1.10
C GLY A 167 -23.00 83.78 0.12
N ASP A 168 -23.44 84.40 -0.98
CA ASP A 168 -24.15 83.73 -2.07
C ASP A 168 -23.27 82.65 -2.74
N ALA A 169 -21.99 82.95 -2.97
CA ALA A 169 -21.04 82.00 -3.56
C ALA A 169 -20.77 80.79 -2.63
N ASP A 170 -20.59 81.01 -1.33
CA ASP A 170 -20.40 79.92 -0.34
C ASP A 170 -21.68 79.10 -0.14
N ALA A 171 -22.85 79.74 -0.18
CA ALA A 171 -24.14 79.05 -0.16
C ALA A 171 -24.32 78.15 -1.39
N ALA A 172 -24.13 78.70 -2.59
CA ALA A 172 -24.22 77.95 -3.85
C ALA A 172 -23.17 76.83 -3.93
N ALA A 173 -21.94 77.06 -3.49
CA ALA A 173 -20.91 76.02 -3.40
C ALA A 173 -21.30 74.90 -2.41
N THR A 174 -22.00 75.23 -1.33
CA THR A 174 -22.47 74.24 -0.34
C THR A 174 -23.67 73.45 -0.84
N GLU A 175 -24.60 74.09 -1.55
CA GLU A 175 -25.73 73.41 -2.22
C GLU A 175 -25.23 72.48 -3.34
N MET A 176 -24.29 72.94 -4.18
CA MET A 176 -23.67 72.11 -5.23
C MET A 176 -22.94 70.90 -4.62
N ARG A 177 -22.13 71.08 -3.57
CA ARG A 177 -21.49 69.97 -2.85
C ARG A 177 -22.52 68.98 -2.30
N SER A 178 -23.53 69.47 -1.57
CA SER A 178 -24.58 68.64 -0.99
C SER A 178 -25.39 67.87 -2.04
N THR A 179 -25.58 68.44 -3.22
CA THR A 179 -26.29 67.80 -4.33
C THR A 179 -25.42 66.72 -4.99
N ALA A 180 -24.16 67.04 -5.29
CA ALA A 180 -23.19 66.07 -5.82
C ALA A 180 -22.93 64.90 -4.85
N GLU A 181 -22.90 65.14 -3.54
CA GLU A 181 -22.82 64.10 -2.50
C GLU A 181 -24.05 63.18 -2.51
N ARG A 182 -25.26 63.74 -2.66
CA ARG A 182 -26.51 62.98 -2.76
C ARG A 182 -26.58 62.15 -4.05
N GLU A 183 -26.14 62.71 -5.18
CA GLU A 183 -26.07 62.02 -6.47
C GLU A 183 -25.01 60.90 -6.44
N ALA A 184 -23.81 61.17 -5.91
CA ALA A 184 -22.77 60.16 -5.74
C ALA A 184 -23.21 59.03 -4.80
N ALA A 185 -23.89 59.35 -3.70
CA ALA A 185 -24.48 58.34 -2.81
C ALA A 185 -25.54 57.49 -3.52
N LEU A 186 -26.42 58.11 -4.31
CA LEU A 186 -27.42 57.40 -5.11
C LEU A 186 -26.75 56.43 -6.11
N VAL A 187 -25.80 56.91 -6.91
CA VAL A 187 -25.04 56.10 -7.87
C VAL A 187 -24.30 54.95 -7.17
N LEU A 188 -23.68 55.20 -6.01
CA LEU A 188 -23.02 54.16 -5.22
C LEU A 188 -24.01 53.11 -4.67
N THR A 189 -25.23 53.49 -4.26
CA THR A 189 -26.25 52.51 -3.84
C THR A 189 -26.80 51.71 -5.01
N GLN A 190 -27.01 52.34 -6.18
CA GLN A 190 -27.44 51.66 -7.41
C GLN A 190 -26.38 50.67 -7.89
N ALA A 191 -25.11 51.08 -7.97
CA ALA A 191 -24.01 50.21 -8.36
C ALA A 191 -23.82 49.03 -7.39
N LYS A 192 -23.93 49.25 -6.07
CA LYS A 192 -23.90 48.17 -5.07
C LYS A 192 -25.08 47.20 -5.25
N LYS A 193 -26.28 47.71 -5.52
CA LYS A 193 -27.46 46.88 -5.80
C LYS A 193 -27.24 46.03 -7.06
N GLN A 194 -26.84 46.64 -8.17
CA GLN A 194 -26.57 45.94 -9.44
C GLN A 194 -25.46 44.89 -9.29
N ALA A 195 -24.39 45.19 -8.55
CA ALA A 195 -23.34 44.22 -8.25
C ALA A 195 -23.86 43.02 -7.44
N ALA A 196 -24.74 43.24 -6.46
CA ALA A 196 -25.38 42.16 -5.71
C ALA A 196 -26.34 41.32 -6.57
N GLU A 197 -27.14 41.97 -7.43
CA GLU A 197 -28.04 41.29 -8.39
C GLU A 197 -27.25 40.44 -9.40
N LEU A 198 -26.12 40.95 -9.91
CA LEU A 198 -25.22 40.20 -10.80
C LEU A 198 -24.54 39.01 -10.10
N VAL A 199 -24.10 39.17 -8.84
CA VAL A 199 -23.55 38.05 -8.05
C VAL A 199 -24.59 36.97 -7.83
N VAL A 200 -25.83 37.33 -7.46
CA VAL A 200 -26.91 36.36 -7.25
C VAL A 200 -27.31 35.66 -8.56
N SER A 201 -27.34 36.36 -9.71
CA SER A 201 -27.56 35.72 -11.02
C SER A 201 -26.44 34.73 -11.34
N ALA A 202 -25.18 35.15 -11.20
CA ALA A 202 -24.03 34.30 -11.47
C ALA A 202 -23.97 33.07 -10.52
N GLU A 203 -24.36 33.21 -9.26
CA GLU A 203 -24.47 32.08 -8.32
C GLU A 203 -25.59 31.11 -8.71
N GLN A 204 -26.74 31.61 -9.18
CA GLN A 204 -27.86 30.78 -9.67
C GLN A 204 -27.50 30.06 -10.98
N GLU A 205 -26.87 30.74 -11.93
CA GLU A 205 -26.36 30.15 -13.18
C GLU A 205 -25.27 29.11 -12.89
N ALA A 206 -24.35 29.41 -11.96
CA ALA A 206 -23.31 28.47 -11.51
C ALA A 206 -23.88 27.30 -10.68
N ALA A 207 -25.08 27.41 -10.11
CA ALA A 207 -25.78 26.29 -9.46
C ALA A 207 -26.49 25.43 -10.50
N ALA A 208 -27.32 26.02 -11.37
CA ALA A 208 -28.06 25.32 -12.41
C ALA A 208 -27.14 24.54 -13.37
N THR A 209 -25.97 25.09 -13.73
CA THR A 209 -24.95 24.39 -14.54
C THR A 209 -24.29 23.23 -13.80
N ARG A 210 -24.11 23.32 -12.47
CA ARG A 210 -23.63 22.19 -11.64
C ARG A 210 -24.69 21.09 -11.54
N ASP A 211 -25.94 21.45 -11.27
CA ASP A 211 -27.04 20.48 -11.12
C ASP A 211 -27.33 19.75 -12.44
N ALA A 212 -27.25 20.46 -13.58
CA ALA A 212 -27.30 19.87 -14.91
C ALA A 212 -26.14 18.88 -15.15
N ALA A 213 -24.89 19.29 -14.87
CA ALA A 213 -23.72 18.42 -15.04
C ALA A 213 -23.72 17.20 -14.10
N VAL A 214 -24.25 17.33 -12.88
CA VAL A 214 -24.48 16.20 -11.96
C VAL A 214 -25.53 15.25 -12.53
N THR A 215 -26.64 15.78 -13.08
CA THR A 215 -27.70 14.97 -13.70
C THR A 215 -27.21 14.21 -14.93
N GLU A 216 -26.44 14.87 -15.82
CA GLU A 216 -25.82 14.23 -16.97
C GLU A 216 -24.82 13.13 -16.55
N ALA A 217 -23.99 13.39 -15.54
CA ALA A 217 -23.07 12.40 -14.99
C ALA A 217 -23.78 11.21 -14.32
N GLU A 218 -24.92 11.44 -13.65
CA GLU A 218 -25.80 10.40 -13.11
C GLU A 218 -26.40 9.52 -14.22
N GLU A 219 -26.89 10.12 -15.31
CA GLU A 219 -27.46 9.41 -16.45
C GLU A 219 -26.41 8.63 -17.25
N LEU A 220 -25.23 9.22 -17.48
CA LEU A 220 -24.10 8.54 -18.10
C LEU A 220 -23.61 7.36 -17.23
N ARG A 221 -23.57 7.53 -15.89
CA ARG A 221 -23.27 6.45 -14.95
C ARG A 221 -24.32 5.33 -15.00
N ARG A 222 -25.61 5.68 -14.99
CA ARG A 222 -26.75 4.75 -15.01
C ARG A 222 -26.80 3.93 -16.30
N SER A 223 -26.66 4.59 -17.45
CA SER A 223 -26.60 3.95 -18.78
C SER A 223 -25.37 3.07 -18.93
N SER A 224 -24.17 3.55 -18.56
CA SER A 224 -22.93 2.75 -18.59
C SER A 224 -23.01 1.52 -17.69
N THR A 225 -23.62 1.64 -16.51
CA THR A 225 -23.82 0.50 -15.59
C THR A 225 -24.78 -0.52 -16.20
N SER A 226 -25.93 -0.08 -16.71
CA SER A 226 -26.89 -0.95 -17.39
C SER A 226 -26.30 -1.66 -18.62
N GLN A 227 -25.49 -0.95 -19.42
CA GLN A 227 -24.79 -1.55 -20.56
C GLN A 227 -23.75 -2.59 -20.11
N ALA A 228 -22.97 -2.31 -19.06
CA ALA A 228 -22.01 -3.25 -18.49
C ALA A 228 -22.67 -4.48 -17.86
N GLU A 229 -23.87 -4.34 -17.29
CA GLU A 229 -24.68 -5.44 -16.76
C GLU A 229 -25.30 -6.27 -17.88
N SER A 230 -25.79 -5.64 -18.95
CA SER A 230 -26.28 -6.32 -20.15
C SER A 230 -25.17 -7.15 -20.81
N VAL A 231 -24.00 -6.57 -21.05
CA VAL A 231 -22.83 -7.28 -21.63
C VAL A 231 -22.35 -8.41 -20.71
N ARG A 232 -22.41 -8.24 -19.38
CA ARG A 232 -22.10 -9.32 -18.43
C ARG A 232 -23.13 -10.44 -18.50
N SER A 233 -24.41 -10.11 -18.65
CA SER A 233 -25.49 -11.09 -18.77
C SER A 233 -25.40 -11.89 -20.07
N THR A 234 -25.13 -11.26 -21.21
CA THR A 234 -24.96 -11.98 -22.48
C THR A 234 -23.71 -12.86 -22.46
N ALA A 235 -22.58 -12.34 -21.96
CA ALA A 235 -21.35 -13.13 -21.83
C ALA A 235 -21.50 -14.32 -20.87
N GLN A 236 -22.30 -14.18 -19.80
CA GLN A 236 -22.63 -15.29 -18.91
C GLN A 236 -23.52 -16.34 -19.61
N GLN A 237 -24.55 -15.92 -20.34
CA GLN A 237 -25.41 -16.83 -21.12
C GLN A 237 -24.63 -17.57 -22.22
N GLU A 238 -23.68 -16.91 -22.89
CA GLU A 238 -22.77 -17.53 -23.86
C GLU A 238 -21.81 -18.53 -23.19
N ALA A 239 -21.28 -18.19 -22.00
CA ALA A 239 -20.44 -19.10 -21.21
C ALA A 239 -21.22 -20.35 -20.75
N ASP A 240 -22.43 -20.17 -20.23
CA ASP A 240 -23.28 -21.29 -19.79
C ASP A 240 -23.71 -22.16 -20.98
N THR A 241 -24.08 -21.55 -22.11
CA THR A 241 -24.41 -22.28 -23.36
C THR A 241 -23.21 -23.07 -23.91
N THR A 242 -22.01 -22.51 -23.86
CA THR A 242 -20.79 -23.21 -24.32
C THR A 242 -20.35 -24.30 -23.35
N LEU A 243 -20.59 -24.15 -22.04
CA LEU A 243 -20.41 -25.20 -21.04
C LEU A 243 -21.39 -26.36 -21.22
N GLU A 244 -22.69 -26.09 -21.44
CA GLU A 244 -23.68 -27.15 -21.69
C GLU A 244 -23.44 -27.89 -23.02
N ARG A 245 -23.03 -27.17 -24.06
CA ARG A 245 -22.59 -27.83 -25.31
C ARG A 245 -21.38 -28.73 -25.06
N ALA A 246 -20.36 -28.26 -24.35
CA ALA A 246 -19.16 -29.05 -24.03
C ALA A 246 -19.46 -30.25 -23.11
N ARG A 247 -20.41 -30.12 -22.18
CA ARG A 247 -20.94 -31.23 -21.36
C ARG A 247 -21.61 -32.29 -22.23
N THR A 248 -22.53 -31.85 -23.10
CA THR A 248 -23.24 -32.73 -24.03
C THR A 248 -22.28 -33.47 -24.96
N GLU A 249 -21.29 -32.78 -25.54
CA GLU A 249 -20.24 -33.36 -26.39
C GLU A 249 -19.38 -34.39 -25.62
N ALA A 250 -19.00 -34.08 -24.37
CA ALA A 250 -18.26 -35.02 -23.52
C ALA A 250 -19.11 -36.26 -23.15
N GLU A 251 -20.41 -36.10 -22.88
CA GLU A 251 -21.32 -37.21 -22.60
C GLU A 251 -21.56 -38.08 -23.83
N THR A 252 -21.69 -37.51 -25.04
CA THR A 252 -21.78 -38.30 -26.28
C THR A 252 -20.51 -39.10 -26.52
N LEU A 253 -19.33 -38.48 -26.40
CA LEU A 253 -18.04 -39.16 -26.56
C LEU A 253 -17.84 -40.28 -25.51
N LEU A 254 -18.24 -40.06 -24.26
CA LEU A 254 -18.20 -41.08 -23.21
C LEU A 254 -19.21 -42.21 -23.47
N SER A 255 -20.38 -41.92 -24.03
CA SER A 255 -21.36 -42.94 -24.45
C SER A 255 -20.85 -43.77 -25.62
N GLU A 256 -20.24 -43.14 -26.63
CA GLU A 256 -19.64 -43.80 -27.79
C GLU A 256 -18.46 -44.68 -27.37
N ALA A 257 -17.49 -44.15 -26.64
CA ALA A 257 -16.36 -44.92 -26.12
C ALA A 257 -16.79 -46.07 -25.21
N ARG A 258 -17.89 -45.93 -24.44
CA ARG A 258 -18.48 -47.04 -23.66
C ARG A 258 -19.10 -48.11 -24.54
N ARG A 259 -19.78 -47.74 -25.63
CA ARG A 259 -20.35 -48.68 -26.61
C ARG A 259 -19.25 -49.42 -27.34
N GLU A 260 -18.20 -48.74 -27.80
CA GLU A 260 -17.02 -49.34 -28.44
C GLU A 260 -16.27 -50.29 -27.48
N ALA A 261 -16.04 -49.85 -26.24
CA ALA A 261 -15.45 -50.71 -25.21
C ALA A 261 -16.35 -51.90 -24.84
N GLU A 262 -17.66 -51.85 -25.10
CA GLU A 262 -18.55 -53.00 -24.93
C GLU A 262 -18.61 -53.91 -26.16
N THR A 263 -18.64 -53.38 -27.38
CA THR A 263 -18.56 -54.21 -28.61
C THR A 263 -17.23 -54.94 -28.69
N LEU A 264 -16.12 -54.29 -28.36
CA LEU A 264 -14.80 -54.92 -28.27
C LEU A 264 -14.73 -55.99 -27.17
N ARG A 265 -15.34 -55.77 -26.01
CA ARG A 265 -15.46 -56.81 -24.97
C ARG A 265 -16.32 -57.99 -25.44
N ARG A 266 -17.41 -57.73 -26.18
CA ARG A 266 -18.27 -58.77 -26.74
C ARG A 266 -17.52 -59.58 -27.80
N SER A 267 -16.83 -58.95 -28.77
CA SER A 267 -16.06 -59.68 -29.79
C SER A 267 -14.94 -60.50 -29.14
N ALA A 268 -14.12 -59.91 -28.26
CA ALA A 268 -13.08 -60.64 -27.54
C ALA A 268 -13.65 -61.78 -26.67
N SER A 269 -14.87 -61.65 -26.13
CA SER A 269 -15.54 -62.74 -25.41
C SER A 269 -16.06 -63.85 -26.34
N GLN A 270 -16.48 -63.51 -27.56
CA GLN A 270 -16.91 -64.46 -28.60
C GLN A 270 -15.70 -65.19 -29.20
N GLU A 271 -14.62 -64.47 -29.54
CA GLU A 271 -13.33 -65.02 -29.96
C GLU A 271 -12.78 -65.98 -28.89
N ALA A 272 -12.78 -65.56 -27.61
CA ALA A 272 -12.37 -66.43 -26.50
C ALA A 272 -13.38 -67.55 -26.18
N ALA A 273 -14.62 -67.50 -26.68
CA ALA A 273 -15.56 -68.62 -26.60
C ALA A 273 -15.33 -69.62 -27.73
N ALA A 274 -15.14 -69.13 -28.96
CA ALA A 274 -14.77 -69.94 -30.13
C ALA A 274 -13.46 -70.68 -29.90
N ALA A 275 -12.38 -70.00 -29.50
CA ALA A 275 -11.10 -70.63 -29.19
C ALA A 275 -11.18 -71.66 -28.04
N ARG A 276 -12.13 -71.49 -27.10
CA ARG A 276 -12.40 -72.51 -26.05
C ARG A 276 -13.21 -73.70 -26.58
N ALA A 277 -14.10 -73.48 -27.55
CA ALA A 277 -14.87 -74.52 -28.23
C ALA A 277 -13.94 -75.34 -29.15
N GLU A 278 -13.16 -74.69 -30.02
CA GLU A 278 -12.11 -75.31 -30.84
C GLU A 278 -11.13 -76.12 -29.96
N ALA A 279 -10.64 -75.54 -28.87
CA ALA A 279 -9.78 -76.24 -27.93
C ALA A 279 -10.51 -77.36 -27.14
N ALA A 280 -11.85 -77.38 -27.07
CA ALA A 280 -12.62 -78.48 -26.50
C ALA A 280 -12.88 -79.59 -27.53
N GLU A 281 -13.19 -79.23 -28.78
CA GLU A 281 -13.31 -80.15 -29.92
C GLU A 281 -11.98 -80.86 -30.20
N LEU A 282 -10.86 -80.13 -30.25
CA LEU A 282 -9.53 -80.73 -30.39
C LEU A 282 -9.17 -81.64 -29.21
N ARG A 283 -9.60 -81.32 -27.98
CA ARG A 283 -9.46 -82.22 -26.83
C ARG A 283 -10.36 -83.46 -26.93
N GLN A 284 -11.56 -83.34 -27.48
CA GLN A 284 -12.43 -84.49 -27.73
C GLN A 284 -11.87 -85.37 -28.86
N GLN A 285 -11.40 -84.79 -29.96
CA GLN A 285 -10.72 -85.47 -31.06
C GLN A 285 -9.50 -86.24 -30.54
N THR A 286 -8.57 -85.57 -29.86
CA THR A 286 -7.38 -86.25 -29.28
C THR A 286 -7.75 -87.28 -28.20
N THR A 287 -8.83 -87.09 -27.43
CA THR A 287 -9.33 -88.13 -26.50
C THR A 287 -9.90 -89.34 -27.27
N LEU A 288 -10.58 -89.14 -28.39
CA LEU A 288 -11.08 -90.20 -29.26
C LEU A 288 -9.96 -90.90 -30.02
N GLU A 289 -8.93 -90.18 -30.47
CA GLU A 289 -7.71 -90.74 -31.06
C GLU A 289 -6.94 -91.59 -30.04
N VAL A 290 -6.78 -91.11 -28.80
CA VAL A 290 -6.17 -91.88 -27.71
C VAL A 290 -7.03 -93.10 -27.33
N ALA A 291 -8.36 -92.99 -27.32
CA ALA A 291 -9.25 -94.12 -27.09
C ALA A 291 -9.19 -95.16 -28.23
N ALA A 292 -9.14 -94.71 -29.49
CA ALA A 292 -8.98 -95.58 -30.65
C ALA A 292 -7.59 -96.22 -30.72
N ALA A 293 -6.54 -95.51 -30.29
CA ALA A 293 -5.20 -96.07 -30.15
C ALA A 293 -5.13 -97.10 -29.01
N HIS A 294 -5.81 -96.86 -27.89
CA HIS A 294 -5.96 -97.86 -26.83
C HIS A 294 -6.78 -99.08 -27.28
N GLU A 295 -7.84 -98.90 -28.07
CA GLU A 295 -8.60 -100.03 -28.63
C GLU A 295 -7.78 -100.80 -29.68
N ALA A 296 -7.01 -100.11 -30.52
CA ALA A 296 -6.09 -100.73 -31.47
C ALA A 296 -4.99 -101.53 -30.76
N ALA A 297 -4.36 -100.95 -29.74
CA ALA A 297 -3.37 -101.64 -28.91
C ALA A 297 -3.98 -102.84 -28.18
N ALA A 298 -5.17 -102.71 -27.58
CA ALA A 298 -5.86 -103.81 -26.93
C ALA A 298 -6.29 -104.93 -27.90
N ARG A 299 -6.53 -104.61 -29.19
CA ARG A 299 -6.74 -105.59 -30.26
C ARG A 299 -5.42 -106.26 -30.67
N GLU A 300 -4.34 -105.50 -30.81
CA GLU A 300 -3.00 -106.04 -31.12
C GLU A 300 -2.50 -106.96 -29.99
N ASP A 301 -2.67 -106.57 -28.72
CA ASP A 301 -2.41 -107.39 -27.54
C ASP A 301 -3.29 -108.66 -27.54
N ALA A 302 -4.57 -108.56 -27.91
CA ALA A 302 -5.48 -109.71 -27.99
C ALA A 302 -5.11 -110.66 -29.14
N GLU A 303 -4.75 -110.14 -30.31
CA GLU A 303 -4.25 -110.92 -31.45
C GLU A 303 -2.90 -111.58 -31.13
N ALA A 304 -2.01 -110.88 -30.42
CA ALA A 304 -0.76 -111.44 -29.90
C ALA A 304 -1.01 -112.52 -28.84
N HIS A 305 -2.00 -112.36 -27.96
CA HIS A 305 -2.41 -113.37 -26.99
C HIS A 305 -3.04 -114.59 -27.65
N GLU A 306 -3.88 -114.44 -28.68
CA GLU A 306 -4.42 -115.59 -29.43
C GLU A 306 -3.34 -116.26 -30.30
N ALA A 307 -2.40 -115.51 -30.89
CA ALA A 307 -1.23 -116.09 -31.56
C ALA A 307 -0.32 -116.84 -30.57
N ALA A 308 -0.17 -116.35 -29.34
CA ALA A 308 0.55 -117.06 -28.28
C ALA A 308 -0.21 -118.32 -27.82
N ARG A 309 -1.54 -118.27 -27.67
CA ARG A 309 -2.39 -119.43 -27.39
C ARG A 309 -2.28 -120.49 -28.50
N ALA A 310 -2.30 -120.08 -29.77
CA ALA A 310 -2.12 -120.97 -30.91
C ALA A 310 -0.74 -121.65 -30.89
N ARG A 311 0.35 -120.91 -30.64
CA ARG A 311 1.70 -121.47 -30.48
C ARG A 311 1.81 -122.43 -29.28
N ILE A 312 1.16 -122.11 -28.16
CA ILE A 312 1.12 -122.99 -26.99
C ILE A 312 0.32 -124.28 -27.31
N ALA A 313 -0.81 -124.16 -28.01
CA ALA A 313 -1.61 -125.30 -28.45
C ALA A 313 -0.80 -126.21 -29.40
N GLU A 314 -0.13 -125.63 -30.41
CA GLU A 314 0.77 -126.33 -31.32
C GLU A 314 1.92 -127.02 -30.56
N MET A 315 2.55 -126.33 -29.60
CA MET A 315 3.59 -126.91 -28.75
C MET A 315 3.05 -128.09 -27.90
N THR A 316 1.81 -128.00 -27.38
CA THR A 316 1.19 -129.12 -26.65
C THR A 316 0.80 -130.28 -27.56
N GLU A 317 0.37 -130.02 -28.80
CA GLU A 317 0.11 -131.07 -29.79
C GLU A 317 1.42 -131.79 -30.18
N GLN A 318 2.50 -131.05 -30.42
CA GLN A 318 3.83 -131.60 -30.65
C GLN A 318 4.34 -132.41 -29.43
N ALA A 319 4.09 -131.95 -28.20
CA ALA A 319 4.44 -132.69 -26.98
C ALA A 319 3.62 -133.98 -26.83
N HIS A 320 2.32 -133.96 -27.14
CA HIS A 320 1.47 -135.15 -27.15
C HIS A 320 1.88 -136.15 -28.25
N ALA A 321 2.28 -135.68 -29.43
CA ALA A 321 2.81 -136.53 -30.49
C ALA A 321 4.13 -137.20 -30.08
N GLN A 322 5.04 -136.46 -29.42
CA GLN A 322 6.29 -137.02 -28.86
C GLN A 322 6.03 -138.01 -27.72
N ALA A 323 5.02 -137.78 -26.88
CA ALA A 323 4.60 -138.73 -25.85
C ALA A 323 4.08 -140.04 -26.46
N ALA A 324 3.19 -139.96 -27.46
CA ALA A 324 2.70 -141.14 -28.17
C ALA A 324 3.81 -141.91 -28.90
N GLU A 325 4.81 -141.22 -29.46
CA GLU A 325 5.98 -141.89 -30.06
C GLU A 325 6.86 -142.56 -28.99
N ALA A 326 6.98 -141.98 -27.79
CA ALA A 326 7.69 -142.58 -26.67
C ALA A 326 6.96 -143.83 -26.13
N GLU A 327 5.63 -143.80 -26.04
CA GLU A 327 4.79 -144.95 -25.66
C GLU A 327 4.95 -146.10 -26.66
N ALA A 328 4.86 -145.83 -27.97
CA ALA A 328 5.08 -146.84 -29.01
C ALA A 328 6.48 -147.48 -28.96
N ARG A 329 7.52 -146.68 -28.69
CA ARG A 329 8.90 -147.18 -28.48
C ARG A 329 9.02 -148.05 -27.21
N LEU A 330 8.20 -147.79 -26.19
CA LEU A 330 8.18 -148.54 -24.93
C LEU A 330 7.44 -149.88 -25.08
N GLU A 331 6.33 -149.92 -25.83
CA GLU A 331 5.68 -151.17 -26.24
C GLU A 331 6.61 -152.07 -27.07
N GLU A 332 7.35 -151.49 -28.03
CA GLU A 332 8.30 -152.27 -28.84
C GLU A 332 9.45 -152.85 -28.01
N ALA A 333 9.89 -152.13 -26.97
CA ALA A 333 10.88 -152.61 -26.02
C ALA A 333 10.36 -153.78 -25.15
N LEU A 334 9.12 -153.70 -24.67
CA LEU A 334 8.47 -154.79 -23.92
C LEU A 334 8.30 -156.04 -24.81
N ALA A 335 7.83 -155.87 -26.05
CA ALA A 335 7.69 -156.96 -27.02
C ALA A 335 9.06 -157.60 -27.42
N ARG A 336 10.17 -156.88 -27.26
CA ARG A 336 11.53 -157.44 -27.39
C ARG A 336 11.95 -158.21 -26.13
N ALA A 337 11.61 -157.73 -24.94
CA ALA A 337 11.93 -158.39 -23.67
C ALA A 337 11.25 -159.78 -23.52
N GLU A 338 9.97 -159.92 -23.90
CA GLU A 338 9.26 -161.20 -23.80
C GLU A 338 9.84 -162.29 -24.74
N ARG A 339 10.35 -161.90 -25.91
CA ARG A 339 11.07 -162.80 -26.84
C ARG A 339 12.40 -163.29 -26.27
N VAL A 340 13.07 -162.47 -25.44
CA VAL A 340 14.28 -162.89 -24.72
C VAL A 340 13.91 -163.86 -23.58
N ARG A 341 12.81 -163.61 -22.87
CA ARG A 341 12.39 -164.48 -21.76
C ARG A 341 12.01 -165.89 -22.22
N SER A 342 11.09 -166.01 -23.18
CA SER A 342 10.67 -167.33 -23.70
C SER A 342 11.84 -168.18 -24.24
N ARG A 343 12.76 -167.54 -24.97
CA ARG A 343 13.99 -168.20 -25.47
C ARG A 343 14.89 -168.70 -24.34
N THR A 344 14.93 -168.01 -23.21
CA THR A 344 15.68 -168.43 -22.02
C THR A 344 14.96 -169.56 -21.27
N ASP A 345 13.63 -169.49 -21.17
CA ASP A 345 12.78 -170.50 -20.52
C ASP A 345 12.82 -171.87 -21.25
N ASP A 346 13.05 -171.88 -22.57
CA ASP A 346 13.27 -173.10 -23.36
C ASP A 346 14.71 -173.66 -23.21
N GLU A 347 15.73 -172.80 -23.18
CA GLU A 347 17.13 -173.21 -22.94
C GLU A 347 17.36 -173.80 -21.53
N ILE A 348 16.61 -173.34 -20.52
CA ILE A 348 16.66 -173.90 -19.16
C ILE A 348 16.04 -175.31 -19.13
N ARG A 349 14.95 -175.53 -19.89
CA ARG A 349 14.25 -176.82 -19.93
C ARG A 349 15.12 -177.92 -20.52
N GLY A 350 15.78 -177.66 -21.65
CA GLY A 350 16.70 -178.61 -22.27
C GLY A 350 17.86 -179.01 -21.34
N ARG A 351 18.46 -178.06 -20.62
CA ARG A 351 19.53 -178.34 -19.65
C ARG A 351 19.07 -179.16 -18.43
N GLN A 352 17.80 -179.11 -18.06
CA GLN A 352 17.26 -179.94 -16.97
C GLN A 352 17.06 -181.39 -17.41
N GLU A 353 16.55 -181.62 -18.62
CA GLU A 353 16.34 -182.96 -19.18
C GLU A 353 17.68 -183.71 -19.37
N GLU A 354 18.72 -183.04 -19.89
CA GLU A 354 20.08 -183.59 -20.01
C GLU A 354 20.68 -183.96 -18.64
N ALA A 355 20.50 -183.11 -17.63
CA ALA A 355 21.01 -183.35 -16.28
C ALA A 355 20.35 -184.55 -15.60
N THR A 356 19.03 -184.77 -15.80
CA THR A 356 18.34 -185.95 -15.26
C THR A 356 18.85 -187.26 -15.88
N ALA A 357 19.07 -187.29 -17.20
CA ALA A 357 19.59 -188.50 -17.87
C ALA A 357 20.99 -188.90 -17.36
N GLN A 358 21.87 -187.91 -17.12
CA GLN A 358 23.21 -188.16 -16.58
C GLN A 358 23.18 -188.66 -15.13
N ALA A 359 22.24 -188.18 -14.30
CA ALA A 359 22.09 -188.60 -12.91
C ALA A 359 21.63 -190.08 -12.79
N GLU A 360 20.70 -190.52 -13.63
CA GLU A 360 20.26 -191.93 -13.65
C GLU A 360 21.38 -192.88 -14.10
N GLN A 361 22.17 -192.46 -15.11
CA GLN A 361 23.31 -193.23 -15.59
C GLN A 361 24.37 -193.40 -14.49
N LEU A 362 24.70 -192.34 -13.74
CA LEU A 362 25.68 -192.40 -12.65
C LEU A 362 25.22 -193.31 -11.48
N LEU A 363 23.94 -193.23 -11.11
CA LEU A 363 23.33 -194.07 -10.06
C LEU A 363 23.28 -195.57 -10.44
N SER A 364 23.32 -195.89 -11.74
CA SER A 364 23.40 -197.29 -12.20
C SER A 364 24.79 -197.90 -11.98
N GLN A 365 25.86 -197.13 -12.19
CA GLN A 365 27.25 -197.60 -12.03
C GLN A 365 27.63 -197.74 -10.55
N ALA A 366 27.35 -196.72 -9.74
CA ALA A 366 27.68 -196.74 -8.31
C ALA A 366 27.02 -197.91 -7.53
N ARG A 367 25.88 -198.43 -8.01
CA ARG A 367 25.20 -199.60 -7.43
C ARG A 367 25.84 -200.94 -7.79
N ALA A 368 26.63 -201.01 -8.86
CA ALA A 368 27.38 -202.21 -9.21
C ALA A 368 28.65 -202.32 -8.35
N GLU A 369 29.44 -201.24 -8.28
CA GLU A 369 30.68 -201.18 -7.48
C GLU A 369 30.40 -201.39 -5.97
N ALA A 370 29.29 -200.84 -5.46
CA ALA A 370 28.86 -201.06 -4.08
C ALA A 370 28.46 -202.52 -3.76
N ALA A 371 28.13 -203.35 -4.76
CA ALA A 371 27.85 -204.77 -4.54
C ALA A 371 29.13 -205.61 -4.43
N GLU A 372 30.20 -205.21 -5.11
CA GLU A 372 31.50 -205.87 -5.11
C GLU A 372 32.22 -205.69 -3.76
N ILE A 373 32.24 -204.46 -3.24
CA ILE A 373 32.90 -204.09 -1.97
C ILE A 373 32.30 -204.82 -0.74
N VAL A 374 31.00 -205.12 -0.74
CA VAL A 374 30.30 -205.72 0.41
C VAL A 374 30.61 -207.21 0.58
N GLU A 375 30.94 -207.92 -0.51
CA GLU A 375 31.26 -209.35 -0.45
C GLU A 375 32.68 -209.57 0.09
N ASP A 376 33.66 -208.78 -0.38
CA ASP A 376 35.05 -208.80 0.13
C ASP A 376 35.12 -208.45 1.62
N ALA A 377 34.40 -207.40 2.05
CA ALA A 377 34.39 -206.95 3.45
C ALA A 377 33.92 -208.03 4.45
N ARG A 378 33.16 -209.05 3.99
CA ARG A 378 32.74 -210.18 4.82
C ARG A 378 33.81 -211.26 5.00
N SER A 379 34.75 -211.37 4.06
CA SER A 379 35.87 -212.32 4.15
C SER A 379 36.81 -211.93 5.30
N ASP A 380 37.25 -210.68 5.33
CA ASP A 380 38.29 -210.22 6.27
C ASP A 380 37.80 -210.07 7.71
N ALA A 381 36.53 -209.68 7.91
CA ALA A 381 35.95 -209.50 9.24
C ALA A 381 35.95 -210.79 10.09
N ALA A 382 35.88 -211.97 9.45
CA ALA A 382 35.93 -213.25 10.14
C ALA A 382 37.34 -213.62 10.64
N ALA A 383 38.40 -213.12 10.00
CA ALA A 383 39.78 -213.54 10.28
C ALA A 383 40.35 -212.93 11.57
N GLN A 384 39.99 -211.68 11.90
CA GLN A 384 40.67 -210.93 12.97
C GLN A 384 40.21 -211.28 14.40
N VAL A 385 38.97 -211.73 14.58
CA VAL A 385 38.36 -211.90 15.93
C VAL A 385 38.98 -213.05 16.74
N GLY A 386 39.31 -214.18 16.10
CA GLY A 386 39.69 -215.44 16.78
C GLY A 386 41.14 -215.52 17.27
N ALA A 387 42.00 -214.56 16.95
CA ALA A 387 43.39 -214.52 17.41
C ALA A 387 43.50 -213.97 18.85
N ALA A 388 42.67 -212.99 19.20
CA ALA A 388 42.80 -212.18 20.41
C ALA A 388 42.66 -212.97 21.73
N THR A 389 41.86 -214.02 21.77
CA THR A 389 41.57 -214.76 23.02
C THR A 389 42.72 -215.65 23.52
N ARG A 390 43.70 -216.00 22.68
CA ARG A 390 44.84 -216.84 23.10
C ARG A 390 45.92 -216.07 23.86
N GLN A 391 46.03 -214.76 23.68
CA GLN A 391 47.08 -213.94 24.31
C GLN A 391 46.80 -213.59 25.79
N VAL A 392 45.62 -213.93 26.33
CA VAL A 392 45.23 -213.63 27.72
C VAL A 392 45.51 -214.82 28.68
N ALA A 393 45.81 -216.01 28.16
CA ALA A 393 46.03 -217.21 28.98
C ALA A 393 47.49 -217.49 29.37
N GLU A 394 48.45 -216.97 28.59
CA GLU A 394 49.88 -217.28 28.74
C GLU A 394 50.60 -216.37 29.75
N LEU A 395 50.10 -215.14 29.92
CA LEU A 395 50.64 -214.18 30.88
C LEU A 395 50.24 -214.55 32.31
N GLU A 396 51.25 -214.78 33.15
CA GLU A 396 51.18 -214.72 34.62
C GLU A 396 50.40 -215.83 35.36
N ARG A 397 50.17 -216.99 34.71
CA ARG A 397 50.45 -218.29 35.41
C ARG A 397 51.92 -218.68 35.36
N GLN A 398 52.72 -218.01 34.52
CA GLN A 398 54.19 -218.11 34.53
C GLN A 398 54.85 -217.42 35.75
N ARG A 399 54.32 -217.59 36.98
CA ARG A 399 55.13 -217.43 38.20
C ARG A 399 54.64 -218.13 39.48
N ASP A 400 53.86 -219.21 39.36
CA ASP A 400 53.84 -220.24 40.41
C ASP A 400 55.17 -221.04 40.44
N SER A 401 56.00 -220.95 39.37
CA SER A 401 57.33 -221.56 39.26
C SER A 401 58.46 -220.63 39.73
N VAL A 402 59.60 -221.23 40.07
CA VAL A 402 60.76 -220.60 40.76
C VAL A 402 60.42 -220.12 42.18
N THR A 403 59.27 -220.52 42.70
CA THR A 403 59.19 -221.03 44.07
C THR A 403 60.21 -222.15 44.25
N THR A 404 61.18 -221.98 45.15
CA THR A 404 61.69 -223.00 46.09
C THR A 404 62.78 -222.39 46.97
N TYR A 405 62.55 -222.42 48.28
CA TYR A 405 63.50 -222.11 49.36
C TYR A 405 63.93 -220.63 49.52
N LEU A 406 63.90 -220.11 50.76
CA LEU A 406 64.24 -218.70 51.08
C LEU A 406 65.75 -218.47 51.23
N GLU A 407 66.56 -219.40 50.72
CA GLU A 407 67.74 -219.88 51.43
C GLU A 407 68.96 -220.11 50.51
N GLU A 408 68.94 -219.51 49.33
CA GLU A 408 70.10 -218.72 48.87
C GLU A 408 69.82 -217.21 49.07
N MET A 409 69.41 -216.87 50.30
CA MET A 409 69.49 -215.50 50.81
C MET A 409 70.95 -215.06 50.98
N ARG A 410 71.18 -213.73 51.02
CA ARG A 410 72.48 -213.00 51.10
C ARG A 410 73.16 -212.79 49.73
N GLY A 411 72.83 -211.77 48.93
CA GLY A 411 71.93 -210.60 49.11
C GLY A 411 72.45 -209.36 48.31
N VAL A 412 71.79 -208.20 48.45
CA VAL A 412 72.15 -206.84 47.92
C VAL A 412 71.58 -206.45 46.52
N LEU A 413 70.99 -205.23 46.49
CA LEU A 413 70.71 -204.23 45.42
C LEU A 413 70.98 -204.56 43.92
N GLY A 414 70.24 -204.07 42.93
CA GLY A 414 69.10 -203.12 42.87
C GLY A 414 69.02 -202.40 41.49
N GLY A 415 67.91 -201.72 41.15
CA GLY A 415 67.79 -200.92 39.90
C GLY A 415 66.37 -200.93 39.28
N VAL A 416 65.84 -199.75 38.95
CA VAL A 416 64.41 -199.51 38.62
C VAL A 416 64.18 -199.19 37.13
N LEU A 417 62.95 -199.45 36.61
CA LEU A 417 62.42 -199.28 35.23
C LEU A 417 62.80 -200.42 34.25
N PRO A 418 61.80 -201.02 33.55
CA PRO A 418 61.23 -200.39 32.34
C PRO A 418 59.71 -200.55 32.13
N GLN A 419 59.15 -199.73 31.21
CA GLN A 419 57.85 -199.92 30.53
C GLN A 419 57.88 -199.29 29.13
N ALA A 420 57.18 -199.91 28.16
CA ALA A 420 56.59 -199.36 26.92
C ALA A 420 56.56 -200.47 25.83
N PRO A 421 55.39 -201.09 25.60
CA PRO A 421 54.62 -200.74 24.40
C PRO A 421 53.11 -200.65 24.72
N ALA A 422 52.44 -199.51 24.71
CA ALA A 422 52.68 -198.24 24.02
C ALA A 422 52.74 -198.43 22.48
N SER A 423 51.66 -198.13 21.75
CA SER A 423 51.21 -196.77 21.38
C SER A 423 52.17 -196.11 20.37
N ARG A 424 51.71 -195.88 19.14
CA ARG A 424 51.07 -194.63 18.69
C ARG A 424 52.10 -193.57 18.25
N SER A 425 52.15 -193.37 16.94
CA SER A 425 52.47 -192.10 16.27
C SER A 425 51.79 -192.16 14.90
N GLN A 426 50.70 -191.42 14.66
CA GLN A 426 50.67 -189.98 14.29
C GLN A 426 51.06 -189.77 12.80
N GLN A 427 50.44 -188.87 12.04
CA GLN A 427 49.61 -187.71 12.45
C GLN A 427 48.63 -187.27 11.33
N GLN A 428 47.44 -186.76 11.73
CA GLN A 428 46.53 -185.83 11.01
C GLN A 428 46.14 -186.17 9.55
N SER A 429 44.85 -186.26 9.19
CA SER A 429 43.73 -185.38 9.60
C SER A 429 42.40 -186.15 9.81
N GLU A 430 41.33 -185.44 10.15
CA GLU A 430 40.10 -185.98 10.75
C GLU A 430 38.88 -186.04 9.81
N ALA A 431 37.86 -186.76 10.30
CA ALA A 431 36.43 -186.64 10.02
C ALA A 431 35.81 -187.36 8.80
N GLU A 432 34.62 -187.89 9.06
CA GLU A 432 33.86 -188.92 8.35
C GLU A 432 32.50 -188.36 7.91
N GLU A 433 32.18 -188.47 6.61
CA GLU A 433 30.83 -188.65 6.03
C GLU A 433 29.71 -187.56 6.29
N PRO A 434 28.52 -187.61 5.60
CA PRO A 434 28.12 -186.42 4.83
C PRO A 434 26.62 -185.97 4.93
N ALA A 435 26.36 -184.67 5.10
CA ALA A 435 25.02 -184.10 4.85
C ALA A 435 24.93 -182.56 4.64
N SER A 436 24.39 -182.13 3.49
CA SER A 436 23.54 -180.92 3.32
C SER A 436 24.18 -179.51 3.61
N PRO A 437 23.44 -178.38 3.81
CA PRO A 437 22.90 -177.55 2.70
C PRO A 437 23.01 -175.99 2.82
N ALA A 438 22.54 -175.28 1.75
CA ALA A 438 21.85 -173.95 1.71
C ALA A 438 22.57 -172.59 1.98
N SER A 439 22.19 -171.51 1.25
CA SER A 439 21.58 -170.23 1.78
C SER A 439 21.73 -168.89 0.96
N ALA A 440 20.58 -168.23 0.67
CA ALA A 440 20.19 -166.80 0.91
C ALA A 440 20.72 -165.53 0.12
N PRO A 441 19.99 -164.35 0.14
CA PRO A 441 20.10 -163.19 -0.82
C PRO A 441 20.04 -161.70 -0.25
N SER A 442 19.94 -160.61 -1.08
CA SER A 442 19.36 -159.24 -0.73
C SER A 442 19.26 -158.12 -1.86
N PRO A 443 18.48 -156.97 -1.74
CA PRO A 443 18.07 -155.99 -2.82
C PRO A 443 17.88 -154.42 -2.54
N ALA A 444 17.38 -153.58 -3.53
CA ALA A 444 16.48 -152.34 -3.48
C ALA A 444 16.92 -150.80 -3.71
N PRO A 445 16.03 -149.78 -4.13
CA PRO A 445 16.35 -148.40 -4.72
C PRO A 445 15.51 -147.05 -4.41
N ALA A 446 15.92 -145.79 -4.87
CA ALA A 446 15.19 -144.41 -4.85
C ALA A 446 15.83 -143.13 -5.63
N GLY A 447 15.20 -141.89 -5.77
CA GLY A 447 15.74 -140.55 -6.34
C GLY A 447 14.80 -139.25 -6.52
N ASP A 448 15.27 -137.96 -6.81
CA ASP A 448 14.48 -136.62 -6.89
C ASP A 448 15.16 -135.23 -7.45
N SER A 449 14.39 -134.08 -7.69
CA SER A 449 14.65 -132.54 -7.66
C SER A 449 14.92 -131.51 -8.89
N GLU A 450 14.59 -130.15 -8.80
CA GLU A 450 14.68 -129.01 -9.87
C GLU A 450 14.49 -127.45 -9.45
N THR A 451 14.87 -126.31 -10.18
CA THR A 451 14.62 -124.78 -9.89
C THR A 451 14.93 -123.61 -10.97
N ALA A 452 14.33 -122.35 -10.96
CA ALA A 452 14.58 -121.06 -11.80
C ALA A 452 14.23 -119.63 -11.12
N THR A 453 14.20 -118.30 -11.56
CA THR A 453 14.32 -117.36 -12.80
C THR A 453 14.52 -115.77 -12.47
N THR A 454 14.49 -114.73 -13.39
CA THR A 454 14.87 -113.21 -13.23
C THR A 454 14.17 -112.06 -14.11
N GLU A 455 14.43 -110.69 -13.96
CA GLU A 455 14.48 -109.49 -14.97
C GLU A 455 14.35 -107.93 -14.51
N ILE A 456 14.49 -106.84 -15.38
CA ILE A 456 14.56 -105.30 -15.12
C ILE A 456 14.33 -104.32 -16.40
N GLU A 457 14.27 -102.95 -16.62
CA GLU A 457 14.45 -101.51 -16.04
C GLU A 457 13.39 -100.39 -16.57
N VAL A 458 13.46 -99.03 -16.93
CA VAL A 458 14.39 -97.83 -17.27
C VAL A 458 13.69 -96.36 -17.21
N VAL A 459 14.35 -95.13 -17.35
CA VAL A 459 13.77 -93.70 -17.11
C VAL A 459 14.33 -92.37 -17.86
N PRO A 460 13.58 -91.21 -18.10
CA PRO A 460 13.96 -89.83 -18.72
C PRO A 460 13.51 -88.48 -17.93
N THR A 461 13.49 -87.12 -18.24
CA THR A 461 14.04 -85.91 -19.08
C THR A 461 13.38 -84.50 -18.61
N THR A 462 13.55 -83.15 -18.93
CA THR A 462 14.49 -82.09 -19.59
C THR A 462 14.35 -80.53 -19.15
N THR A 463 14.12 -79.44 -19.99
CA THR A 463 14.51 -77.94 -19.79
C THR A 463 13.55 -76.81 -20.44
N THR A 464 13.55 -75.42 -20.49
CA THR A 464 14.40 -74.11 -20.34
C THR A 464 13.51 -72.78 -20.06
N ALA A 465 13.65 -71.40 -20.25
CA ALA A 465 14.48 -70.25 -20.87
C ALA A 465 14.19 -68.75 -20.30
N SER A 466 14.61 -67.55 -20.88
CA SER A 466 14.47 -66.10 -20.31
C SER A 466 14.72 -64.79 -21.24
N GLY A 467 14.51 -63.48 -20.82
CA GLY A 467 14.79 -62.16 -21.59
C GLY A 467 14.60 -60.67 -20.99
N PRO A 468 15.00 -59.49 -21.64
CA PRO A 468 15.19 -58.07 -21.04
C PRO A 468 14.96 -56.67 -21.84
N ARG A 469 15.01 -55.41 -21.20
CA ARG A 469 15.30 -53.93 -21.66
C ARG A 469 14.32 -52.75 -21.16
N LYS A 470 14.29 -51.35 -21.31
CA LYS A 470 14.93 -50.08 -21.96
C LYS A 470 14.35 -48.65 -21.43
N SER A 471 14.99 -47.39 -21.51
CA SER A 471 14.41 -45.97 -21.86
C SER A 471 15.20 -44.58 -21.55
N THR A 472 14.60 -43.33 -21.45
CA THR A 472 15.14 -41.90 -21.83
C THR A 472 14.68 -40.56 -21.03
N SER A 473 15.17 -39.28 -21.30
CA SER A 473 14.80 -37.94 -20.60
C SER A 473 15.20 -36.48 -21.23
N PRO A 474 14.78 -35.24 -20.71
CA PRO A 474 14.80 -33.83 -21.36
C PRO A 474 15.26 -32.49 -20.56
N ARG A 475 15.13 -31.18 -21.07
CA ARG A 475 15.52 -29.83 -20.41
C ARG A 475 14.72 -28.49 -20.74
N LYS A 476 14.90 -27.35 -19.98
CA LYS A 476 14.10 -26.05 -19.82
C LYS A 476 14.94 -24.71 -19.68
N PRO A 477 14.39 -23.46 -19.80
CA PRO A 477 14.45 -22.42 -18.70
C PRO A 477 13.21 -21.44 -18.60
N ALA A 478 13.28 -20.32 -17.82
CA ALA A 478 12.17 -19.36 -17.53
C ALA A 478 12.62 -17.87 -17.37
N GLY A 479 11.69 -16.88 -17.31
CA GLY A 479 11.96 -15.41 -17.37
C GLY A 479 11.22 -14.51 -16.34
N SER A 480 11.33 -13.17 -16.46
CA SER A 480 11.00 -12.18 -15.40
C SER A 480 10.47 -10.80 -15.87
N LYS A 481 9.74 -10.06 -14.99
CA LYS A 481 9.76 -8.57 -14.76
C LYS A 481 8.50 -7.98 -14.06
N LYS A 482 8.67 -6.86 -13.34
CA LYS A 482 7.67 -5.77 -13.11
C LYS A 482 8.40 -4.40 -12.93
N PRO A 483 7.72 -3.22 -13.04
CA PRO A 483 8.42 -1.94 -13.31
C PRO A 483 8.19 -0.78 -12.30
N ALA A 484 9.01 0.27 -12.45
CA ALA A 484 8.76 1.68 -12.09
C ALA A 484 9.75 2.58 -12.91
N GLY A 485 9.55 3.89 -13.15
CA GLY A 485 8.34 4.69 -12.93
C GLY A 485 8.58 6.10 -12.36
N ALA A 486 9.00 7.09 -13.17
CA ALA A 486 8.98 8.52 -12.81
C ALA A 486 9.04 9.46 -14.03
N ARG A 487 8.45 10.66 -13.92
CA ARG A 487 8.66 11.83 -14.80
C ARG A 487 9.12 13.02 -13.94
N GLY A 488 10.01 13.86 -14.46
CA GLY A 488 10.31 15.21 -13.96
C GLY A 488 9.99 16.25 -15.04
N ARG A 489 9.68 17.48 -14.64
CA ARG A 489 9.37 18.61 -15.54
C ARG A 489 10.63 19.24 -16.11
#